data_AF-A0A126Z884-F1
#
_entry.id   AF-A0A126Z884-F1
#
_cell.length_a   1.000
_cell.length_b   1.000
_cell.length_c   1.000
_cell.angle_alpha   90.00
_cell.angle_beta   90.00
_cell.angle_gamma   90.00
#
_symmetry.space_group_name_H-M   'P 1'
#
loop_
_entity.id
_entity.type
_entity.pdbx_description
1 polymer ?
#
loop_
_entity_poly.entity_id
_entity_poly.type
_entity_poly.pdbx_seq_one_letter_code
_entity_poly.pdbx_strand_id
1 'polypeptide(L)'
;MHTRRQHVDMGAMKNRVTRAAGAPTVLLQGRVSPQTRADVQAAAEESGVSIAYYLEGLVARLIEQDGTLPLIAPPQRQREELPIEAA
;
A
#
# COMPACT_ATOMS: atom_id res chain seq x y z
N MET A 1 -26.00 29.99 4.89
CA MET A 1 -25.68 28.55 4.99
C MET A 1 -24.18 28.40 4.72
N HIS A 2 -23.43 27.93 5.71
CA HIS A 2 -21.97 28.05 5.78
C HIS A 2 -21.26 27.01 4.89
N THR A 3 -20.43 27.47 3.97
CA THR A 3 -19.48 26.64 3.20
C THR A 3 -18.31 26.25 4.09
N ARG A 4 -18.26 24.97 4.47
CA ARG A 4 -17.13 24.37 5.22
C ARG A 4 -15.93 24.28 4.28
N ARG A 5 -15.04 25.28 4.32
CA ARG A 5 -13.69 25.19 3.75
C ARG A 5 -12.99 24.01 4.42
N GLN A 6 -12.76 22.94 3.67
CA GLN A 6 -11.88 21.87 4.06
C GLN A 6 -10.45 22.42 4.05
N HIS A 7 -9.97 22.80 5.23
CA HIS A 7 -8.56 23.02 5.47
C HIS A 7 -7.91 21.63 5.41
N VAL A 8 -7.19 21.34 4.32
CA VAL A 8 -6.26 20.21 4.29
C VAL A 8 -5.05 20.65 5.11
N ASP A 9 -4.83 19.97 6.23
CA ASP A 9 -3.75 20.22 7.17
C ASP A 9 -2.40 19.92 6.49
N MET A 10 -1.68 20.96 6.11
CA MET A 10 -0.37 20.91 5.48
C MET A 10 0.72 20.87 6.56
N GLY A 11 0.63 19.88 7.46
CA GLY A 11 1.34 19.89 8.74
C GLY A 11 2.42 18.83 8.98
N ALA A 12 2.71 17.93 8.03
CA ALA A 12 3.59 16.77 8.28
C ALA A 12 4.76 16.58 7.30
N MET A 13 5.24 17.65 6.66
CA MET A 13 6.43 17.62 5.79
C MET A 13 7.73 17.86 6.56
N LYS A 14 7.87 17.31 7.78
CA LYS A 14 9.15 17.32 8.50
C LYS A 14 10.01 16.17 7.97
N ASN A 15 10.95 16.50 7.09
CA ASN A 15 12.11 15.69 6.70
C ASN A 15 11.83 14.20 6.45
N ARG A 16 10.96 13.87 5.48
CA ARG A 16 10.90 12.49 4.99
C ARG A 16 12.21 12.18 4.28
N VAL A 17 12.86 11.08 4.67
CA VAL A 17 14.03 10.59 3.97
C VAL A 17 13.59 10.18 2.57
N THR A 18 14.10 10.90 1.57
CA THR A 18 13.85 10.61 0.16
C THR A 18 15.05 9.90 -0.45
N ARG A 19 14.80 9.20 -1.55
CA ARG A 19 15.83 8.47 -2.28
C ARG A 19 16.84 9.44 -2.90
N ALA A 20 18.04 8.96 -3.19
CA ALA A 20 19.04 9.72 -3.93
C ALA A 20 18.46 10.25 -5.24
N ALA A 21 18.65 11.53 -5.51
CA ALA A 21 18.13 12.19 -6.71
C ALA A 21 18.71 11.53 -7.97
N GLY A 22 17.84 11.12 -8.90
CA GLY A 22 18.22 10.57 -10.20
C GLY A 22 18.28 9.03 -10.29
N ALA A 23 17.94 8.29 -9.23
CA ALA A 23 17.78 6.84 -9.34
C ALA A 23 16.60 6.49 -10.26
N PRO A 24 16.76 5.53 -11.21
CA PRO A 24 15.65 5.10 -12.06
C PRO A 24 14.56 4.42 -11.22
N THR A 25 13.30 4.78 -11.48
CA THR A 25 12.14 4.23 -10.78
C THR A 25 11.03 3.88 -11.75
N VAL A 26 10.25 2.85 -11.42
CA VAL A 26 9.04 2.44 -12.16
C VAL A 26 7.82 2.45 -11.25
N LEU A 27 6.63 2.63 -11.83
CA LEU A 27 5.38 2.61 -11.09
C LEU A 27 4.95 1.16 -10.79
N LEU A 28 4.80 0.83 -9.51
CA LEU A 28 4.14 -0.40 -9.06
C LEU A 28 2.70 -0.06 -8.67
N GLN A 29 1.75 -0.29 -9.59
CA GLN A 29 0.35 0.07 -9.42
C GLN A 29 -0.54 -1.16 -9.28
N GLY A 30 -1.46 -1.11 -8.31
CA GLY A 30 -2.48 -2.13 -8.08
C GLY A 30 -3.63 -1.56 -7.28
N ARG A 31 -4.78 -2.23 -7.32
CA ARG A 31 -5.91 -1.92 -6.43
C ARG A 31 -5.75 -2.70 -5.13
N VAL A 32 -5.91 -2.02 -4.02
CA VAL A 32 -5.89 -2.59 -2.66
C VAL A 32 -7.13 -2.15 -1.90
N SER A 33 -7.44 -2.83 -0.80
CA SER A 33 -8.52 -2.39 0.08
C SER A 33 -8.19 -1.02 0.72
N PRO A 34 -9.20 -0.18 1.03
CA PRO A 34 -8.95 1.08 1.73
C PRO A 34 -8.21 0.91 3.06
N GLN A 35 -8.53 -0.16 3.79
CA GLN A 35 -7.88 -0.48 5.07
C GLN A 35 -6.39 -0.79 4.87
N THR A 36 -6.07 -1.69 3.93
CA THR A 36 -4.67 -2.02 3.61
C THR A 36 -3.87 -0.78 3.24
N ARG A 37 -4.47 0.14 2.48
CA ARG A 37 -3.81 1.41 2.13
C ARG A 37 -3.56 2.28 3.36
N ALA A 38 -4.53 2.36 4.28
CA ALA A 38 -4.39 3.14 5.51
C ALA A 38 -3.29 2.58 6.41
N ASP A 39 -3.23 1.26 6.57
CA ASP A 39 -2.22 0.58 7.41
C ASP A 39 -0.80 0.85 6.89
N VAL A 40 -0.60 0.73 5.56
CA VAL A 40 0.70 1.03 4.93
C VAL A 40 1.06 2.51 5.06
N GLN A 41 0.09 3.41 4.92
CA GLN A 41 0.32 4.85 5.07
C GLN A 41 0.76 5.20 6.49
N ALA A 42 0.10 4.64 7.52
CA ALA A 42 0.43 4.87 8.92
C ALA A 42 1.83 4.35 9.26
N ALA A 43 2.17 3.13 8.83
CA ALA A 43 3.49 2.55 9.08
C ALA A 43 4.62 3.36 8.38
N ALA A 44 4.38 3.84 7.16
CA ALA A 44 5.34 4.71 6.47
C ALA A 44 5.54 6.06 7.17
N GLU A 45 4.46 6.64 7.74
CA GLU A 45 4.52 7.87 8.52
C GLU A 45 5.27 7.69 9.83
N GLU A 46 4.99 6.62 10.58
CA GLU A 46 5.73 6.25 11.80
C GLU A 46 7.22 6.02 11.50
N SER A 47 7.52 5.46 10.34
CA SER A 47 8.88 5.26 9.85
C SER A 47 9.55 6.53 9.30
N GLY A 48 8.82 7.64 9.18
CA GLY A 48 9.35 8.91 8.64
C GLY A 48 9.75 8.87 7.16
N VAL A 49 9.16 7.96 6.36
CA VAL A 49 9.53 7.74 4.95
C VAL A 49 8.30 7.86 4.02
N SER A 50 8.53 7.85 2.70
CA SER A 50 7.42 7.75 1.74
C SER A 50 6.88 6.31 1.69
N ILE A 51 5.61 6.13 1.28
CA ILE A 51 5.03 4.79 1.05
C ILE A 51 5.90 3.96 0.11
N ALA A 52 6.40 4.56 -0.98
CA ALA A 52 7.22 3.86 -1.96
C ALA A 52 8.54 3.35 -1.32
N TYR A 53 9.18 4.18 -0.48
CA TYR A 53 10.38 3.78 0.23
C TYR A 53 10.10 2.71 1.29
N TYR A 54 9.00 2.85 2.04
CA TYR A 54 8.56 1.86 3.02
C TYR A 54 8.31 0.49 2.38
N LEU A 55 7.58 0.44 1.27
CA LEU A 55 7.29 -0.81 0.57
C LEU A 55 8.55 -1.46 -0.01
N GLU A 56 9.49 -0.68 -0.53
CA GLU A 56 10.77 -1.24 -0.99
C GLU A 56 11.62 -1.79 0.14
N GLY A 57 11.70 -1.09 1.28
CA GLY A 57 12.37 -1.60 2.47
C GLY A 57 11.72 -2.88 3.01
N LEU A 58 10.38 -2.95 2.98
CA LEU A 58 9.65 -4.16 3.36
C LEU A 58 9.96 -5.34 2.42
N VAL A 59 9.99 -5.10 1.11
CA VAL A 59 10.37 -6.12 0.11
C VAL A 59 11.81 -6.59 0.32
N ALA A 60 12.75 -5.66 0.50
CA ALA A 60 14.15 -5.99 0.76
C ALA A 60 14.29 -6.84 2.02
N ARG A 61 13.59 -6.46 3.11
CA ARG A 61 13.58 -7.21 4.37
C ARG A 61 13.05 -8.63 4.19
N LEU A 62 11.98 -8.83 3.42
CA LEU A 62 11.45 -10.18 3.14
C LEU A 62 12.48 -11.04 2.38
N ILE A 63 13.15 -10.46 1.39
CA ILE A 63 14.21 -11.16 0.64
C ILE A 63 15.41 -11.47 1.55
N GLU A 64 15.80 -10.55 2.43
CA GLU A 64 16.88 -10.79 3.40
C GLU A 64 16.53 -11.93 4.38
N GLN A 65 15.26 -12.04 4.77
CA GLN A 65 14.77 -13.07 5.69
C GLN A 65 14.61 -14.44 5.02
N ASP A 66 14.01 -14.48 3.83
CA ASP A 66 13.56 -15.72 3.18
C ASP A 66 14.40 -16.11 1.94
N GLY A 67 15.35 -15.26 1.52
CA GLY A 67 16.12 -15.39 0.29
C GLY A 67 15.35 -15.04 -0.99
N THR A 68 14.03 -14.90 -0.92
CA THR A 68 13.14 -14.56 -2.03
C THR A 68 11.87 -13.89 -1.53
N LEU A 69 11.11 -13.25 -2.42
CA LEU A 69 9.74 -12.86 -2.10
C LEU A 69 8.84 -14.09 -1.93
N PRO A 70 8.00 -14.13 -0.88
CA PRO A 70 7.09 -15.24 -0.65
C PRO A 70 6.02 -15.31 -1.74
N LEU A 71 5.67 -16.54 -2.13
CA LEU A 71 4.57 -16.79 -3.07
C LEU A 71 3.23 -16.76 -2.33
N ILE A 72 2.29 -15.95 -2.81
CA ILE A 72 0.94 -15.87 -2.25
C ILE A 72 0.00 -16.78 -3.04
N ALA A 73 -0.73 -17.65 -2.34
CA ALA A 73 -1.72 -18.51 -2.96
C ALA A 73 -2.82 -17.67 -3.64
N PRO A 74 -3.30 -18.07 -4.84
CA PRO A 74 -4.35 -17.35 -5.53
C PRO A 74 -5.63 -17.34 -4.67
N PRO A 75 -6.45 -16.27 -4.75
CA PRO A 75 -7.73 -16.24 -4.06
C PRO A 75 -8.57 -17.43 -4.51
N GLN A 76 -9.14 -18.17 -3.55
CA GLN A 76 -10.04 -19.27 -3.87
C GLN A 76 -11.23 -18.70 -4.65
N ARG A 77 -11.44 -19.15 -5.88
CA ARG A 77 -12.67 -18.83 -6.61
C ARG A 77 -13.82 -19.35 -5.78
N GLN A 78 -14.69 -18.46 -5.33
CA GLN A 78 -15.99 -18.86 -4.82
C GLN A 78 -16.69 -19.56 -5.99
N ARG A 79 -16.82 -20.89 -5.93
CA ARG A 79 -17.77 -21.60 -6.76
C ARG A 79 -19.13 -21.23 -6.18
N GLU A 80 -19.72 -20.15 -6.66
CA GLU A 80 -21.14 -19.89 -6.47
C GLU A 80 -21.87 -21.03 -7.19
N GLU A 81 -22.24 -22.06 -6.45
CA GLU A 81 -23.28 -23.00 -6.85
C GLU A 81 -24.56 -22.18 -6.91
N LEU A 82 -24.85 -21.59 -8.07
CA LEU A 82 -26.15 -20.99 -8.35
C LEU A 82 -27.19 -22.10 -8.16
N PRO A 83 -28.14 -21.99 -7.22
CA PRO A 83 -29.28 -22.87 -7.21
C PRO A 83 -30.06 -22.55 -8.48
N ILE A 84 -29.95 -23.42 -9.47
CA ILE A 84 -30.87 -23.42 -10.60
C ILE A 84 -32.19 -23.90 -10.01
N GLU A 85 -33.05 -22.96 -9.59
CA GLU A 85 -34.45 -23.25 -9.30
C GLU A 85 -35.09 -23.70 -10.61
N ALA A 86 -35.23 -25.01 -10.80
CA ALA A 86 -36.09 -25.56 -11.82
C ALA A 86 -37.54 -25.35 -11.36
N ALA A 87 -38.22 -24.37 -11.95
CA ALA A 87 -39.67 -24.18 -11.87
C ALA A 87 -40.25 -23.92 -13.26
#